data_AF-A0A8T4S406-F1
#
_entry.id   AF-A0A8T4S406-F1
#
_cell.length_a   1.000
_cell.length_b   1.000
_cell.length_c   1.000
_cell.angle_alpha   90.00
_cell.angle_beta   90.00
_cell.angle_gamma   90.00
#
_symmetry.space_group_name_H-M   'P 1'
#
loop_
_entity.id
_entity.type
_entity.pdbx_description
1 polymer ?
#
loop_
_entity_poly.entity_id
_entity_poly.type
_entity_poly.pdbx_seq_one_letter_code
_entity_poly.pdbx_strand_id
1 'polypeptide(L)'
;MKFSDSGNKYFQEKEPWKNNDKETLFVCINMCKDLALLLQPFIPNSSDKILKLLNCDERNFEDLNKFNLKGEINKPYIIFNKLEDKDIEQLKNVTSKFNKFFED
;
A
#
# COMPACT_ATOMS: atom_id res chain seq x y z
N MET A 1 11.20 -4.10 5.81
CA MET A 1 10.94 -3.62 4.43
C MET A 1 11.46 -2.19 4.39
N LYS A 2 12.77 -2.00 4.19
CA LYS A 2 13.50 -0.80 4.66
C LYS A 2 12.88 0.54 4.22
N PHE A 3 12.38 0.62 2.99
CA PHE A 3 11.73 1.82 2.47
C PHE A 3 10.48 2.22 3.27
N SER A 4 9.59 1.26 3.54
CA SER A 4 8.40 1.49 4.37
C SER A 4 8.76 1.82 5.81
N ASP A 5 9.80 1.20 6.36
CA ASP A 5 10.23 1.44 7.74
C ASP A 5 10.76 2.89 7.88
N SER A 6 11.52 3.37 6.91
CA SER A 6 12.00 4.75 6.85
C SER A 6 10.87 5.78 6.70
N GLY A 7 9.87 5.51 5.84
CA GLY A 7 8.71 6.40 5.68
C GLY A 7 7.88 6.51 6.96
N ASN A 8 7.65 5.39 7.65
CA ASN A 8 6.98 5.38 8.95
C ASN A 8 7.77 6.17 10.01
N LYS A 9 9.09 5.96 10.08
CA LYS A 9 9.95 6.71 11.01
C LYS A 9 9.86 8.22 10.76
N TYR A 10 9.93 8.65 9.51
CA TYR A 10 9.78 10.07 9.14
C TYR A 10 8.42 10.64 9.57
N PHE A 11 7.32 9.94 9.31
CA PHE A 11 5.98 10.35 9.74
C PHE A 11 5.88 10.47 11.27
N GLN A 12 6.47 9.53 12.00
CA GLN A 12 6.45 9.53 13.47
C GLN A 12 7.30 10.67 14.06
N GLU A 13 8.49 10.93 13.53
CA GLU A 13 9.37 12.01 14.02
C GLU A 13 8.80 13.41 13.77
N LYS A 14 8.02 13.58 12.69
CA LYS A 14 7.44 14.88 12.31
C LYS A 14 6.10 15.17 12.96
N GLU A 15 5.43 14.16 13.51
CA GLU A 15 4.13 14.24 14.19
C GLU A 15 3.10 15.14 13.47
N PRO A 16 2.84 14.95 12.15
CA PRO A 16 2.02 15.86 11.35
C PRO A 16 0.58 16.00 11.85
N TRP A 17 0.08 15.03 12.63
CA TRP A 17 -1.24 15.07 13.26
C TRP A 17 -1.36 16.11 14.39
N LYS A 18 -0.24 16.59 14.95
CA LYS A 18 -0.25 17.61 16.01
C LYS A 18 -0.14 19.03 15.47
N ASN A 19 0.61 19.22 14.38
CA ASN A 19 0.95 20.53 13.84
C ASN A 19 0.28 20.83 12.48
N ASN A 20 -0.44 19.87 11.89
CA ASN A 20 -1.02 19.96 10.55
C ASN A 20 0.02 20.32 9.47
N ASP A 21 1.24 19.80 9.60
CA ASP A 21 2.32 20.02 8.63
C ASP A 21 2.01 19.36 7.27
N LYS A 22 1.57 20.20 6.34
CA LYS A 22 1.21 19.79 4.97
C LYS A 22 2.42 19.32 4.17
N GLU A 23 3.63 19.82 4.45
CA GLU A 23 4.84 19.41 3.72
C GLU A 23 5.20 17.97 4.08
N THR A 24 5.21 17.65 5.37
CA THR A 24 5.41 16.27 5.83
C THR A 24 4.37 15.32 5.22
N LEU A 25 3.09 15.70 5.22
CA LEU A 25 2.04 14.88 4.62
C LEU A 25 2.25 14.69 3.11
N PHE A 26 2.64 15.75 2.39
CA PHE A 26 2.93 15.67 0.96
C PHE A 26 4.09 14.71 0.68
N VAL A 27 5.17 14.76 1.48
CA VAL A 27 6.28 13.82 1.37
C VAL A 27 5.82 12.38 1.61
N CYS A 28 5.05 12.13 2.68
CA CYS A 28 4.55 10.80 2.99
C CYS A 28 3.65 10.21 1.88
N ILE A 29 2.80 11.04 1.26
CA ILE A 29 1.95 10.62 0.15
C ILE A 29 2.81 10.23 -1.08
N ASN A 30 3.86 10.99 -1.39
CA ASN A 30 4.77 10.63 -2.48
C ASN A 30 5.55 9.33 -2.16
N MET A 31 5.94 9.10 -0.91
CA MET A 31 6.52 7.82 -0.51
C MET A 31 5.53 6.66 -0.69
N CYS A 32 4.23 6.86 -0.40
CA CYS A 32 3.20 5.87 -0.66
C CYS A 32 3.02 5.59 -2.16
N LYS A 33 3.13 6.61 -3.01
CA LYS A 33 3.12 6.47 -4.47
C LYS A 33 4.28 5.59 -4.94
N ASP A 34 5.49 5.92 -4.53
CA ASP A 34 6.68 5.16 -4.90
C ASP A 34 6.61 3.72 -4.39
N LEU A 35 6.11 3.53 -3.17
CA LEU A 35 5.89 2.20 -2.62
C LEU A 35 4.88 1.40 -3.45
N ALA A 36 3.78 2.02 -3.89
CA ALA A 36 2.80 1.37 -4.75
C ALA A 36 3.41 0.96 -6.09
N LEU A 37 4.19 1.84 -6.73
CA LEU A 37 4.91 1.52 -7.97
C LEU A 37 5.86 0.33 -7.76
N LEU A 38 6.70 0.34 -6.71
CA LEU A 38 7.62 -0.76 -6.39
C LEU A 38 6.91 -2.10 -6.13
N LEU A 39 5.69 -2.06 -5.61
CA LEU A 39 4.88 -3.25 -5.29
C LEU A 39 4.10 -3.81 -6.48
N GLN A 40 4.03 -3.08 -7.60
CA GLN A 40 3.29 -3.48 -8.80
C GLN A 40 3.63 -4.89 -9.33
N PRO A 41 4.90 -5.34 -9.42
CA PRO A 41 5.21 -6.69 -9.92
C PRO A 41 4.86 -7.82 -8.93
N PHE A 42 4.59 -7.50 -7.66
CA PHE A 42 4.28 -8.49 -6.62
C PHE A 42 2.80 -8.53 -6.26
N ILE A 43 2.15 -7.36 -6.14
CA ILE A 43 0.75 -7.20 -5.74
C ILE A 43 0.05 -6.16 -6.62
N PRO A 44 -0.09 -6.41 -7.93
CA PRO A 44 -0.57 -5.41 -8.90
C PRO A 44 -1.94 -4.83 -8.54
N ASN A 45 -2.86 -5.66 -8.03
CA ASN A 45 -4.19 -5.22 -7.63
C ASN A 45 -4.17 -4.24 -6.44
N SER A 46 -3.30 -4.48 -5.46
CA SER A 46 -3.18 -3.59 -4.30
C SER A 46 -2.43 -2.32 -4.65
N SER A 47 -1.39 -2.43 -5.50
CA SER A 47 -0.68 -1.28 -6.06
C SER A 47 -1.65 -0.33 -6.78
N ASP A 48 -2.49 -0.84 -7.67
CA ASP A 48 -3.47 -0.02 -8.41
C ASP A 48 -4.52 0.62 -7.47
N LYS A 49 -4.97 -0.10 -6.43
CA LYS A 49 -5.85 0.48 -5.40
C LYS A 49 -5.20 1.67 -4.67
N ILE A 50 -3.92 1.56 -4.32
CA ILE A 50 -3.17 2.66 -3.67
C ILE A 50 -3.04 3.84 -4.64
N LEU A 51 -2.61 3.60 -5.88
CA LEU A 51 -2.43 4.67 -6.88
C LEU A 51 -3.74 5.38 -7.20
N LYS A 52 -4.85 4.64 -7.31
CA LYS A 52 -6.20 5.22 -7.43
C LYS A 52 -6.59 6.06 -6.22
N LEU A 53 -6.27 5.62 -5.01
CA LEU A 53 -6.55 6.41 -3.81
C LEU A 53 -5.79 7.75 -3.84
N LEU A 54 -4.55 7.71 -4.32
CA LEU A 54 -3.70 8.89 -4.51
C LEU A 54 -4.07 9.73 -5.74
N ASN A 55 -5.09 9.33 -6.50
CA ASN A 55 -5.48 9.95 -7.77
C ASN A 55 -4.28 10.09 -8.74
N CYS A 56 -3.47 9.04 -8.82
CA CYS A 56 -2.24 8.99 -9.59
C CYS A 56 -2.40 8.07 -10.80
N ASP A 57 -2.07 8.55 -11.99
CA ASP A 57 -2.11 7.81 -13.25
C ASP A 57 -0.75 7.20 -13.66
N GLU A 58 0.31 7.49 -12.92
CA GLU A 58 1.64 6.93 -13.18
C GLU A 58 1.68 5.43 -12.93
N ARG A 59 2.31 4.70 -13.85
CA ARG A 59 2.41 3.23 -13.80
C ARG A 59 3.80 2.72 -14.12
N ASN A 60 4.76 3.61 -14.38
CA ASN A 60 6.11 3.24 -14.79
C ASN A 60 7.11 3.48 -13.67
N PHE A 61 8.16 2.66 -13.62
CA PHE A 61 9.25 2.85 -12.66
C PHE A 61 10.05 4.13 -12.92
N GLU A 62 10.00 4.68 -14.13
CA GLU A 62 10.58 5.98 -14.46
C GLU A 62 9.94 7.12 -13.66
N ASP A 63 8.75 6.91 -13.09
CA ASP A 63 8.02 7.91 -12.30
C ASP A 63 8.33 7.85 -10.80
N LEU A 64 9.19 6.91 -10.38
CA LEU A 64 9.71 6.86 -9.02
C LEU A 64 10.43 8.17 -8.67
N ASN A 65 10.27 8.62 -7.43
CA ASN A 65 10.92 9.82 -6.89
C ASN A 65 10.55 11.13 -7.64
N LYS A 66 9.51 11.10 -8.49
CA LYS A 66 8.94 12.32 -9.06
C LYS A 66 7.85 12.85 -8.13
N PHE A 67 7.97 14.10 -7.69
CA PHE A 67 6.99 14.78 -6.83
C PHE A 67 5.95 15.50 -7.69
N ASN A 68 5.16 14.72 -8.41
CA ASN A 68 4.25 15.18 -9.45
C ASN A 68 2.78 14.86 -9.18
N LEU A 69 2.45 14.38 -7.97
CA LEU A 69 1.07 14.31 -7.51
C LEU A 69 0.44 15.70 -7.51
N LYS A 70 -0.60 15.87 -8.32
CA LYS A 70 -1.33 17.13 -8.49
C LYS A 70 -2.81 16.89 -8.23
N GLY A 71 -3.45 17.85 -7.56
CA GLY A 71 -4.89 17.82 -7.31
C GLY A 71 -5.27 17.16 -5.99
N GLU A 72 -6.55 16.82 -5.88
CA GLU A 72 -7.13 16.24 -4.67
C GLU A 72 -6.96 14.71 -4.66
N ILE A 73 -6.71 14.18 -3.47
CA ILE A 73 -6.70 12.74 -3.21
C ILE A 73 -8.13 12.23 -3.07
N ASN A 74 -8.36 10.98 -3.44
CA ASN A 74 -9.65 10.34 -3.28
C ASN A 74 -9.91 10.02 -1.80
N LYS A 75 -11.20 9.79 -1.47
CA LYS A 75 -11.60 9.45 -0.09
C LYS A 75 -10.90 8.15 0.37
N PRO A 76 -10.20 8.16 1.52
CA PRO A 76 -9.50 6.98 2.03
C PRO A 76 -10.46 5.84 2.36
N TYR A 77 -10.04 4.62 1.99
CA TYR A 77 -10.70 3.36 2.32
C TYR A 77 -9.65 2.29 2.64
N ILE A 78 -10.07 1.21 3.31
CA ILE A 78 -9.16 0.14 3.73
C ILE A 78 -8.76 -0.71 2.52
N ILE A 79 -7.45 -0.77 2.23
CA ILE A 79 -6.88 -1.54 1.11
C ILE A 79 -6.57 -2.98 1.53
N PHE A 80 -6.06 -3.15 2.76
CA PHE A 80 -5.70 -4.44 3.34
C PHE A 80 -6.52 -4.66 4.60
N ASN A 81 -7.34 -5.71 4.58
CA ASN A 81 -7.99 -6.19 5.80
C ASN A 81 -7.02 -7.09 6.56
N LYS A 82 -6.99 -6.94 7.88
CA LYS A 82 -6.32 -7.90 8.74
C LYS A 82 -7.04 -9.25 8.60
N LEU A 83 -6.28 -10.32 8.49
CA LEU A 83 -6.82 -11.67 8.56
C LEU A 83 -7.10 -12.00 10.02
N GLU A 84 -8.34 -12.38 10.31
CA GLU A 84 -8.72 -12.88 11.62
C GLU A 84 -8.55 -14.42 11.68
N ASP A 85 -8.48 -14.98 12.89
CA ASP A 85 -8.24 -16.42 13.08
C ASP A 85 -9.26 -17.29 12.33
N LYS A 86 -10.53 -16.85 12.28
CA LYS A 86 -11.60 -17.50 11.52
C LYS A 86 -11.30 -17.55 10.01
N ASP A 87 -10.71 -16.49 9.45
CA ASP A 87 -10.42 -16.38 8.03
C ASP A 87 -9.25 -17.32 7.68
N ILE A 88 -8.26 -17.39 8.59
CA ILE A 88 -7.12 -18.30 8.50
C ILE A 88 -7.59 -19.76 8.55
N GLU A 89 -8.49 -20.11 9.46
CA GLU A 89 -9.03 -21.46 9.58
C GLU A 89 -9.81 -21.87 8.31
N GLN A 90 -10.63 -20.97 7.78
CA GLN A 90 -11.34 -21.20 6.53
C GLN A 90 -10.39 -21.44 5.35
N LEU A 91 -9.34 -20.62 5.22
CA LEU A 91 -8.34 -20.78 4.17
C LEU A 91 -7.57 -22.11 4.29
N LYS A 92 -7.22 -22.53 5.51
CA LYS A 92 -6.58 -23.83 5.75
C LYS A 92 -7.49 -24.98 5.28
N ASN A 93 -8.76 -24.95 5.64
CA ASN A 93 -9.73 -25.98 5.25
C ASN A 93 -9.89 -26.11 3.72
N VAL A 94 -9.89 -24.98 2.99
CA VAL A 94 -9.95 -24.98 1.52
C VAL A 94 -8.65 -25.54 0.92
N THR A 95 -7.51 -25.11 1.44
CA THR A 95 -6.19 -25.50 0.90
C THR A 95 -5.89 -26.99 1.18
N SER A 96 -6.26 -27.51 2.35
CA SER A 96 -6.09 -28.94 2.67
C SER A 96 -6.94 -29.86 1.78
N LYS A 97 -8.13 -29.41 1.35
CA LYS A 97 -8.96 -30.14 0.39
C LYS A 97 -8.33 -30.16 -1.01
N PHE A 98 -7.76 -29.02 -1.42
CA PHE A 98 -7.05 -28.92 -2.69
C PHE A 98 -5.84 -29.87 -2.73
N ASN A 99 -4.98 -29.88 -1.70
CA ASN A 99 -3.80 -30.76 -1.69
C ASN A 99 -4.15 -32.26 -1.77
N LYS A 100 -5.22 -32.71 -1.10
CA LYS A 100 -5.70 -34.10 -1.21
C LYS A 100 -6.14 -34.46 -2.62
N PHE A 101 -6.70 -33.51 -3.37
CA PHE A 101 -7.16 -33.74 -4.74
C PHE A 101 -6.00 -33.97 -5.75
N PHE A 102 -4.77 -33.56 -5.42
CA PHE A 102 -3.59 -33.81 -6.26
C PHE A 102 -2.72 -34.98 -5.78
N GLU A 103 -3.11 -35.62 -4.67
CA GLU A 103 -2.46 -36.85 -4.15
C GLU A 103 -3.18 -38.13 -4.63
N ASP A 104 -4.37 -38.02 -5.22
CA ASP A 104 -5.12 -39.08 -5.92
C ASP A 104 -4.91 -39.01 -7.45
#